data_AF-H8XTF9-F1
#
_entry.id   AF-H8XTF9-F1
#
_cell.length_a   1.000
_cell.length_b   1.000
_cell.length_c   1.000
_cell.angle_alpha   90.00
_cell.angle_beta   90.00
_cell.angle_gamma   90.00
#
_symmetry.space_group_name_H-M   'P 1'
#
loop_
_entity.id
_entity.type
_entity.pdbx_description
1 polymer ?
#
loop_
_entity_poly.entity_id
_entity_poly.type
_entity_poly.pdbx_seq_one_letter_code
_entity_poly.pdbx_strand_id
1 'polypeptide(L)'
;MIAQQNESIALKWFEAFNQHNLEDLLSLYDDHAEHFSPKLKIRKPETEGLIKGKNELRIWWKDAFDRLPTLHYKVTSLTANSERVFMEYIRQVENEEDMLVAEVLDIKDGKIIFSRVYHG
;
A
#
# COMPACT_ATOMS: atom_id res chain seq x y z
N MET A 1 -21.50 -6.26 -4.40
CA MET A 1 -21.06 -5.69 -5.70
C MET A 1 -19.53 -5.64 -5.72
N ILE A 2 -18.87 -5.68 -6.89
CA ILE A 2 -17.39 -5.70 -6.99
C ILE A 2 -16.75 -4.50 -6.28
N ALA A 3 -17.34 -3.29 -6.40
CA ALA A 3 -16.85 -2.11 -5.69
C ALA A 3 -16.76 -2.33 -4.17
N GLN A 4 -17.79 -2.92 -3.54
CA GLN A 4 -17.80 -3.22 -2.11
C GLN A 4 -16.75 -4.27 -1.70
N GLN A 5 -16.42 -5.21 -2.60
CA GLN A 5 -15.32 -6.14 -2.39
C GLN A 5 -13.97 -5.40 -2.43
N ASN A 6 -13.80 -4.48 -3.38
CA ASN A 6 -12.60 -3.67 -3.51
C ASN A 6 -12.40 -2.76 -2.28
N GLU A 7 -13.46 -2.15 -1.76
CA GLU A 7 -13.43 -1.42 -0.48
C GLU A 7 -12.96 -2.32 0.67
N SER A 8 -13.48 -3.55 0.76
CA SER A 8 -13.06 -4.49 1.80
C SER A 8 -11.58 -4.87 1.68
N ILE A 9 -11.04 -5.03 0.47
CA ILE A 9 -9.61 -5.29 0.24
C ILE A 9 -8.77 -4.12 0.74
N ALA A 10 -9.18 -2.88 0.43
CA ALA A 10 -8.49 -1.69 0.90
C ALA A 10 -8.53 -1.54 2.43
N LEU A 11 -9.65 -1.84 3.09
CA LEU A 11 -9.72 -1.83 4.56
C LEU A 11 -8.79 -2.88 5.20
N LYS A 12 -8.75 -4.10 4.64
CA LYS A 12 -7.80 -5.13 5.07
C LYS A 12 -6.34 -4.73 4.84
N TRP A 13 -6.09 -3.99 3.77
CA TRP A 13 -4.76 -3.45 3.49
C TRP A 13 -4.32 -2.49 4.60
N PHE A 14 -5.18 -1.56 5.02
CA PHE A 14 -4.89 -0.67 6.15
C PHE A 14 -4.70 -1.44 7.46
N GLU A 15 -5.55 -2.44 7.73
CA GLU A 15 -5.44 -3.29 8.91
C GLU A 15 -4.08 -4.02 8.95
N ALA A 16 -3.68 -4.63 7.84
CA ALA A 16 -2.40 -5.33 7.74
C ALA A 16 -1.20 -4.40 7.96
N PHE A 17 -1.24 -3.18 7.42
CA PHE A 17 -0.21 -2.16 7.69
C PHE A 17 -0.17 -1.73 9.16
N ASN A 18 -1.33 -1.46 9.76
CA ASN A 18 -1.44 -0.99 11.14
C ASN A 18 -1.12 -2.08 12.19
N GLN A 19 -1.22 -3.35 11.80
CA GLN A 19 -0.79 -4.51 12.61
C GLN A 19 0.63 -4.96 12.28
N HIS A 20 1.31 -4.29 11.32
CA HIS A 20 2.60 -4.69 10.78
C HIS A 20 2.64 -6.17 10.32
N ASN A 21 1.50 -6.70 9.86
CA ASN A 21 1.35 -8.08 9.45
C ASN A 21 1.67 -8.23 7.96
N LEU A 22 2.92 -8.58 7.69
CA LEU A 22 3.45 -8.72 6.33
C LEU A 22 2.77 -9.83 5.52
N GLU A 23 2.38 -10.94 6.17
CA GLU A 23 1.74 -12.06 5.47
C GLU A 23 0.31 -11.70 5.05
N ASP A 24 -0.45 -11.08 5.95
CA ASP A 24 -1.81 -10.61 5.63
C ASP A 24 -1.77 -9.57 4.52
N LEU A 25 -0.80 -8.66 4.57
CA LEU A 25 -0.59 -7.67 3.52
C LEU A 25 -0.30 -8.33 2.17
N LEU A 26 0.72 -9.19 2.10
CA LEU A 26 1.11 -9.88 0.86
C LEU A 26 0.01 -10.81 0.33
N SER A 27 -0.86 -11.32 1.20
CA SER A 27 -2.00 -12.14 0.81
C SER A 27 -3.00 -11.37 -0.06
N LEU A 28 -3.07 -10.04 0.05
CA LEU A 28 -3.97 -9.19 -0.74
C LEU A 28 -3.44 -8.96 -2.17
N TYR A 29 -2.16 -9.20 -2.41
CA TYR A 29 -1.51 -8.94 -3.70
C TYR A 29 -1.50 -10.18 -4.60
N ASP A 30 -1.52 -9.93 -5.90
CA ASP A 30 -1.21 -10.92 -6.93
C ASP A 30 0.28 -11.30 -6.88
N ASP A 31 0.63 -12.51 -7.35
CA ASP A 31 2.02 -13.00 -7.34
C ASP A 31 2.96 -12.14 -8.20
N HIS A 32 2.42 -11.51 -9.25
CA HIS A 32 3.12 -10.63 -10.17
C HIS A 32 2.80 -9.15 -9.97
N ALA A 33 2.18 -8.79 -8.85
CA ALA A 33 1.75 -7.44 -8.58
C ALA A 33 2.92 -6.44 -8.62
N GLU A 34 2.61 -5.22 -9.06
CA GLU A 34 3.58 -4.14 -9.18
C GLU A 34 3.29 -3.05 -8.13
N HIS A 35 4.33 -2.37 -7.66
CA HIS A 35 4.20 -1.23 -6.75
C HIS A 35 5.09 -0.08 -7.21
N PHE A 36 4.50 1.10 -7.33
CA PHE A 36 5.20 2.33 -7.63
C PHE A 36 5.20 3.26 -6.42
N SER A 37 6.38 3.79 -6.06
CA SER A 37 6.50 4.79 -5.00
C SER A 37 7.63 5.79 -5.27
N PRO A 38 7.38 7.11 -5.13
CA PRO A 38 8.44 8.13 -5.16
C PRO A 38 9.53 7.88 -4.11
N LYS A 39 9.17 7.37 -2.93
CA LYS A 39 10.16 7.02 -1.88
C LYS A 39 11.06 5.88 -2.30
N LEU A 40 10.56 4.97 -3.13
CA LEU A 40 11.32 3.86 -3.66
C LEU A 40 12.38 4.38 -4.65
N LYS A 41 12.03 5.35 -5.50
CA LYS A 41 12.99 6.03 -6.38
C LYS A 41 14.13 6.74 -5.62
N ILE A 42 13.85 7.25 -4.43
CA ILE A 42 14.87 7.90 -3.58
C ILE A 42 15.77 6.85 -2.90
N ARG A 43 15.19 5.75 -2.41
CA ARG A 43 15.93 4.73 -1.62
C ARG A 43 16.64 3.68 -2.48
N LYS A 44 16.06 3.34 -3.63
CA LYS A 44 16.55 2.36 -4.60
C LYS A 44 16.45 2.95 -6.01
N PRO A 45 17.31 3.93 -6.38
CA PRO A 45 17.22 4.63 -7.67
C PRO A 45 17.21 3.71 -8.89
N GLU A 46 17.86 2.54 -8.80
CA GLU A 46 17.95 1.51 -9.84
C GLU A 46 16.60 0.90 -10.25
N THR A 47 15.59 1.03 -9.41
CA THR A 47 14.22 0.54 -9.67
C THR A 47 13.37 1.54 -10.45
N GLU A 48 13.86 2.78 -10.59
CA GLU A 48 13.11 3.93 -11.11
C GLU A 48 11.77 4.18 -10.38
N GLY A 49 11.64 3.65 -9.16
CA GLY A 49 10.44 3.76 -8.33
C GLY A 49 9.43 2.63 -8.53
N LEU A 50 9.70 1.63 -9.38
CA LEU A 50 8.80 0.51 -9.68
C LEU A 50 9.43 -0.83 -9.27
N ILE A 51 8.70 -1.62 -8.48
CA ILE A 51 9.07 -3.01 -8.15
C ILE A 51 7.96 -3.97 -8.56
N LYS A 52 8.35 -5.22 -8.82
CA LYS A 52 7.44 -6.26 -9.33
C LYS A 52 7.59 -7.58 -8.59
N GLY A 53 6.46 -8.19 -8.31
CA GLY A 53 6.32 -9.52 -7.74
C GLY A 53 6.41 -9.53 -6.22
N LYS A 54 5.78 -10.54 -5.62
CA LYS A 54 5.65 -10.65 -4.14
C LYS A 54 6.97 -10.62 -3.39
N ASN A 55 8.06 -11.14 -3.97
CA ASN A 55 9.36 -11.14 -3.29
C ASN A 55 9.91 -9.72 -3.12
N GLU A 56 9.85 -8.89 -4.15
CA GLU A 56 10.30 -7.50 -4.07
C GLU A 56 9.39 -6.68 -3.15
N LEU A 57 8.08 -6.90 -3.24
CA LEU A 57 7.10 -6.28 -2.34
C LEU A 57 7.37 -6.64 -0.87
N ARG A 58 7.64 -7.92 -0.60
CA ARG A 58 7.99 -8.43 0.73
C ARG A 58 9.23 -7.72 1.29
N ILE A 59 10.28 -7.63 0.49
CA ILE A 59 11.53 -6.95 0.90
C ILE A 59 11.25 -5.49 1.22
N TRP A 60 10.50 -4.79 0.36
CA TRP A 60 10.18 -3.38 0.53
C TRP A 60 9.33 -3.10 1.77
N TRP A 61 8.24 -3.83 1.98
CA TRP A 61 7.35 -3.60 3.13
C TRP A 61 7.96 -4.07 4.45
N LYS A 62 8.72 -5.17 4.44
CA LYS A 62 9.47 -5.58 5.64
C LYS A 62 10.42 -4.48 6.10
N ASP A 63 11.21 -3.92 5.19
CA ASP A 63 12.10 -2.79 5.46
C ASP A 63 11.31 -1.54 5.90
N ALA A 64 10.11 -1.31 5.37
CA ALA A 64 9.25 -0.24 5.86
C ALA A 64 8.82 -0.45 7.33
N PHE A 65 8.40 -1.67 7.70
CA PHE A 65 8.00 -2.01 9.07
C PHE A 65 9.16 -1.97 10.06
N ASP A 66 10.33 -2.48 9.67
CA ASP A 66 11.53 -2.46 10.50
C ASP A 66 11.98 -1.02 10.81
N ARG A 67 11.82 -0.09 9.86
CA ARG A 67 12.19 1.33 10.04
C ARG A 67 11.13 2.16 10.75
N LEU A 68 9.85 1.83 10.56
CA LEU A 68 8.71 2.60 11.06
C LEU A 68 7.86 1.72 11.99
N PRO A 69 8.38 1.31 13.16
CA PRO A 69 7.70 0.39 14.05
C PRO A 69 6.42 0.98 14.66
N THR A 70 6.32 2.31 14.74
CA THR A 70 5.14 3.04 15.24
C THR A 70 4.23 3.53 14.12
N LEU A 71 4.43 3.04 12.89
CA LEU A 71 3.62 3.39 11.74
C LEU A 71 2.13 3.12 12.00
N HIS A 72 1.32 4.16 11.77
CA HIS A 72 -0.13 4.04 11.77
C HIS A 72 -0.72 4.85 10.62
N TYR A 73 -1.62 4.23 9.88
CA TYR A 73 -2.41 4.83 8.83
C TYR A 73 -3.82 5.12 9.31
N LYS A 74 -4.17 6.40 9.26
CA LYS A 74 -5.53 6.89 9.54
C LYS A 74 -6.23 7.21 8.23
N VAL A 75 -7.15 6.34 7.82
CA VAL A 75 -7.96 6.51 6.62
C VAL A 75 -8.80 7.77 6.71
N THR A 76 -8.77 8.62 5.67
CA THR A 76 -9.61 9.83 5.60
C THR A 76 -10.70 9.70 4.54
N SER A 77 -10.38 9.12 3.39
CA SER A 77 -11.33 8.93 2.28
C SER A 77 -11.00 7.66 1.50
N LEU A 78 -12.03 7.00 0.99
CA LEU A 78 -11.91 5.82 0.16
C LEU A 78 -13.02 5.84 -0.89
N THR A 79 -12.64 5.72 -2.16
CA THR A 79 -13.57 5.64 -3.29
C THR A 79 -13.23 4.44 -4.15
N ALA A 80 -14.16 3.49 -4.25
CA ALA A 80 -13.98 2.29 -5.06
C ALA A 80 -14.91 2.25 -6.26
N ASN A 81 -14.44 1.62 -7.33
CA ASN A 81 -15.26 1.14 -8.44
C ASN A 81 -14.95 -0.34 -8.69
N SER A 82 -15.41 -0.89 -9.82
CA SER A 82 -15.19 -2.30 -10.17
C SER A 82 -13.73 -2.67 -10.44
N GLU A 83 -12.85 -1.71 -10.71
CA GLU A 83 -11.48 -1.95 -11.17
C GLU A 83 -10.41 -1.47 -10.18
N ARG A 84 -10.72 -0.45 -9.38
CA ARG A 84 -9.73 0.18 -8.50
C ARG A 84 -10.33 0.77 -7.24
N VAL A 85 -9.45 1.06 -6.29
CA VAL A 85 -9.72 1.88 -5.10
C VAL A 85 -8.76 3.05 -5.08
N PHE A 86 -9.31 4.26 -4.95
CA PHE A 86 -8.55 5.46 -4.60
C PHE A 86 -8.70 5.71 -3.09
N MET A 87 -7.59 5.93 -2.40
CA MET A 87 -7.55 6.08 -0.96
C MET A 87 -6.75 7.33 -0.58
N GLU A 88 -7.26 8.07 0.38
CA GLU A 88 -6.52 9.12 1.07
C GLU A 88 -6.41 8.75 2.55
N TYR A 89 -5.23 8.96 3.10
CA TYR A 89 -4.95 8.65 4.50
C TYR A 89 -3.81 9.51 5.03
N ILE A 90 -3.75 9.60 6.36
CA ILE A 90 -2.65 10.26 7.07
C ILE A 90 -1.71 9.17 7.56
N ARG A 91 -0.43 9.27 7.17
CA ARG A 91 0.65 8.48 7.78
C ARG A 91 1.11 9.18 9.04
N GLN A 92 1.00 8.48 10.17
CA GLN A 92 1.49 8.89 11.47
C GLN A 92 2.62 7.97 11.88
N VAL A 93 3.71 8.55 12.38
CA VAL A 93 4.85 7.83 12.97
C VAL A 93 5.26 8.66 14.19
N GLU A 94 5.52 8.00 15.30
CA GLU A 94 5.90 8.71 16.53
C GLU A 94 7.15 9.58 16.29
N ASN A 95 7.11 10.84 16.74
CA ASN A 95 8.16 11.85 16.55
C ASN A 95 8.41 12.27 15.08
N GLU A 96 7.52 11.94 14.14
CA GLU A 96 7.49 12.52 12.80
C GLU A 96 6.26 13.42 12.62
N GLU A 97 6.33 14.36 11.66
CA GLU A 97 5.14 15.08 11.21
C GLU A 97 4.20 14.14 10.44
N ASP A 98 2.90 14.35 10.65
CA ASP A 98 1.85 13.68 9.90
C ASP A 98 2.02 13.95 8.40
N MET A 99 1.98 12.90 7.59
CA MET A 99 2.11 13.01 6.13
C MET A 99 0.80 12.64 5.44
N LEU A 100 0.34 13.50 4.54
CA LEU A 100 -0.80 13.21 3.69
C LEU A 100 -0.39 12.29 2.54
N VAL A 101 -1.15 11.22 2.35
CA VAL A 101 -0.88 10.19 1.35
C VAL A 101 -2.13 9.93 0.54
N ALA A 102 -1.97 9.86 -0.77
CA ALA A 102 -2.97 9.32 -1.68
C ALA A 102 -2.42 8.06 -2.35
N GLU A 103 -3.19 7.00 -2.40
CA GLU A 103 -2.78 5.72 -2.98
C GLU A 103 -3.90 5.11 -3.83
N VAL A 104 -3.51 4.51 -4.95
CA VAL A 104 -4.44 3.83 -5.85
C VAL A 104 -4.06 2.36 -5.94
N LEU A 105 -5.06 1.50 -5.71
CA LEU A 105 -4.97 0.05 -5.87
C LEU A 105 -5.80 -0.36 -7.07
N ASP A 106 -5.16 -0.87 -8.12
CA ASP A 106 -5.86 -1.55 -9.20
C ASP A 106 -6.03 -3.03 -8.80
N ILE A 107 -7.26 -3.51 -8.86
CA ILE A 107 -7.67 -4.81 -8.33
C ILE A 107 -8.29 -5.64 -9.43
N LYS A 108 -7.85 -6.89 -9.55
CA LYS A 108 -8.40 -7.88 -10.48
C LYS A 108 -8.56 -9.21 -9.77
N ASP A 109 -9.70 -9.87 -9.97
CA ASP A 109 -10.00 -11.18 -9.38
C ASP A 109 -9.79 -11.23 -7.85
N GLY A 110 -10.08 -10.12 -7.17
CA GLY A 110 -9.95 -9.97 -5.71
C GLY A 110 -8.50 -9.83 -5.21
N LYS A 111 -7.54 -9.56 -6.10
CA LYS A 111 -6.13 -9.31 -5.77
C LYS A 111 -5.67 -7.96 -6.30
N ILE A 112 -4.82 -7.28 -5.53
CA ILE A 112 -4.15 -6.06 -5.96
C ILE A 112 -3.10 -6.45 -7.01
N ILE A 113 -3.26 -5.95 -8.23
CA ILE A 113 -2.32 -6.18 -9.34
C ILE A 113 -1.35 -5.02 -9.52
N PHE A 114 -1.75 -3.82 -9.13
CA PHE A 114 -0.88 -2.64 -9.15
C PHE A 114 -1.23 -1.70 -8.02
N SER A 115 -0.21 -1.11 -7.39
CA SER A 115 -0.38 -0.06 -6.39
C SER A 115 0.54 1.11 -6.70
N ARG A 116 0.05 2.34 -6.54
CA ARG A 116 0.85 3.55 -6.74
C ARG A 116 0.51 4.59 -5.69
N VAL A 117 1.55 5.13 -5.07
CA VAL A 117 1.43 6.10 -3.97
C VAL A 117 1.94 7.48 -4.36
N TYR A 118 1.23 8.50 -3.90
CA TYR A 118 1.54 9.92 -4.04
C TYR A 118 1.65 10.52 -2.63
N HIS A 119 2.71 11.29 -2.42
CA HIS A 119 2.93 12.00 -1.16
C HIS A 119 2.66 13.49 -1.41
N GLY A 120 1.86 14.11 -0.54
CA GLY A 120 1.67 15.55 -0.51
C GLY A 120 2.84 16.30 0.10
#